data_AF-A0A4U9HUP0-F1
#
_entry.id   AF-A0A4U9HUP0-F1
#
_cell.length_a   1.000
_cell.length_b   1.000
_cell.length_c   1.000
_cell.angle_alpha   90.00
_cell.angle_beta   90.00
_cell.angle_gamma   90.00
#
_symmetry.space_group_name_H-M   'P 1'
#
loop_
_entity.id
_entity.type
_entity.pdbx_description
1 polymer ?
#
loop_
_entity_poly.entity_id
_entity_poly.type
_entity_poly.pdbx_seq_one_letter_code
_entity_poly.pdbx_strand_id
1 'polypeptide(L)'
;METPLTPHELHLFSHILWQLGSGQGSRTLRQETLENVCALLQADFAASCIWSSLSNTSRHGVSWNIDDKAMREHASTWQYIDPITPLLRAKQRPTLVDEVMPARELYKTPFYQHFLKPCGMHHGVNVYFIREGEDVGDLRIWAGQRCPAVRATRDRAGCSCWSPGLPEPYPKMTRHRL
;
A
#
# COMPACT_ATOMS: atom_id res chain seq x y z
N MET A 1 18.83 -2.41 -17.77
CA MET A 1 18.19 -2.82 -19.02
C MET A 1 16.70 -2.78 -18.76
N GLU A 2 15.92 -1.95 -19.47
CA GLU A 2 14.48 -1.81 -19.20
C GLU A 2 13.74 -3.05 -19.71
N THR A 3 13.13 -3.82 -18.81
CA THR A 3 12.34 -5.00 -19.20
C THR A 3 11.00 -4.53 -19.78
N PRO A 4 10.61 -4.98 -20.98
CA PRO A 4 9.33 -4.61 -21.58
C PRO A 4 8.15 -5.14 -20.75
N LEU A 5 7.01 -4.46 -20.83
CA LEU A 5 5.74 -4.94 -20.28
C LEU A 5 5.37 -6.27 -20.92
N THR A 6 4.94 -7.24 -20.10
CA THR A 6 4.30 -8.44 -20.63
C THR A 6 3.00 -8.06 -21.36
N PRO A 7 2.48 -8.89 -22.29
CA PRO A 7 1.21 -8.59 -22.95
C PRO A 7 0.05 -8.33 -21.97
N HIS A 8 0.02 -9.04 -20.85
CA HIS A 8 -0.96 -8.83 -19.78
C HIS A 8 -0.78 -7.49 -19.06
N GLU A 9 0.47 -7.14 -18.71
CA GLU A 9 0.78 -5.85 -18.09
C GLU A 9 0.49 -4.67 -19.05
N LEU A 10 0.80 -4.82 -20.33
CA LEU A 10 0.48 -3.83 -21.36
C LEU A 10 -1.03 -3.66 -21.53
N HIS A 11 -1.78 -4.76 -21.51
CA HIS A 11 -3.24 -4.73 -21.53
C HIS A 11 -3.78 -3.95 -20.33
N LEU A 12 -3.36 -4.30 -19.11
CA LEU A 12 -3.76 -3.59 -17.88
C LEU A 12 -3.42 -2.10 -17.95
N PHE A 13 -2.20 -1.76 -18.38
CA PHE A 13 -1.78 -0.37 -18.53
C PHE A 13 -2.65 0.40 -19.52
N SER A 14 -2.91 -0.17 -20.70
CA SER A 14 -3.77 0.46 -21.71
C SER A 14 -5.22 0.62 -21.23
N HIS A 15 -5.72 -0.35 -20.45
CA HIS A 15 -7.05 -0.32 -19.88
C HIS A 15 -7.17 0.77 -18.80
N ILE A 16 -6.16 0.91 -17.93
CA ILE A 16 -6.08 2.00 -16.95
C ILE A 16 -6.11 3.36 -17.67
N LEU A 17 -5.31 3.55 -18.74
CA LEU A 17 -5.31 4.80 -19.50
C LEU A 17 -6.67 5.09 -20.13
N TRP A 18 -7.31 4.08 -20.72
CA TRP A 18 -8.65 4.21 -21.30
C TRP A 18 -9.69 4.59 -20.23
N GLN A 19 -9.68 3.90 -19.10
CA GLN A 19 -10.57 4.17 -17.95
C GLN A 19 -10.41 5.62 -17.48
N LEU A 20 -9.17 6.06 -17.23
CA LEU A 20 -8.87 7.43 -16.80
C LEU A 20 -9.28 8.48 -17.84
N GLY A 21 -9.16 8.18 -19.15
CA GLY A 21 -9.56 9.08 -20.23
C GLY A 21 -11.07 9.14 -20.51
N SER A 22 -11.82 8.11 -20.11
CA SER A 22 -13.23 7.92 -20.47
C SER A 22 -14.24 8.51 -19.48
N GLY A 23 -13.84 8.90 -18.27
CA GLY A 23 -14.77 9.12 -17.17
C GLY A 23 -14.64 10.45 -16.41
N GLN A 24 -15.77 10.91 -15.86
CA GLN A 24 -15.79 11.78 -14.68
C GLN A 24 -15.59 10.89 -13.45
N GLY A 25 -14.71 11.28 -12.52
CA GLY A 25 -14.24 10.43 -11.41
C GLY A 25 -15.36 9.88 -10.52
N SER A 26 -15.84 8.67 -10.80
CA SER A 26 -16.81 7.95 -9.98
C SER A 26 -16.11 7.03 -8.98
N ARG A 27 -16.80 6.68 -7.89
CA ARG A 27 -16.26 5.72 -6.90
C ARG A 27 -15.97 4.35 -7.54
N THR A 28 -16.83 3.89 -8.45
CA THR A 28 -16.66 2.64 -9.19
C THR A 28 -15.41 2.67 -10.06
N LEU A 29 -15.21 3.77 -10.81
CA LEU A 29 -14.02 3.94 -11.64
C LEU A 29 -12.73 3.92 -10.80
N ARG A 30 -12.75 4.58 -9.63
CA ARG A 30 -11.62 4.55 -8.69
C ARG A 30 -11.34 3.15 -8.15
N GLN A 31 -12.39 2.38 -7.83
CA GLN A 31 -12.25 1.00 -7.38
C GLN A 31 -11.61 0.14 -8.48
N GLU A 32 -12.19 0.10 -9.68
CA GLU A 32 -11.66 -0.71 -10.79
C GLU A 32 -10.23 -0.32 -11.16
N THR A 33 -9.93 1.00 -11.21
CA THR A 33 -8.58 1.49 -11.48
C THR A 33 -7.59 1.02 -10.41
N LEU A 34 -7.97 1.07 -9.13
CA LEU A 34 -7.13 0.61 -8.02
C LEU A 34 -6.80 -0.88 -8.14
N GLU A 35 -7.78 -1.70 -8.49
CA GLU A 35 -7.62 -3.15 -8.68
C GLU A 35 -6.67 -3.45 -9.85
N ASN A 36 -6.86 -2.78 -10.99
CA ASN A 36 -6.00 -2.92 -12.16
C ASN A 36 -4.56 -2.49 -11.87
N VAL A 37 -4.36 -1.40 -11.12
CA VAL A 37 -3.04 -0.95 -10.68
C VAL A 37 -2.40 -1.97 -9.73
N CYS A 38 -3.17 -2.51 -8.79
CA CYS A 38 -2.69 -3.54 -7.86
C CYS A 38 -2.23 -4.80 -8.62
N ALA A 39 -3.00 -5.24 -9.61
CA ALA A 39 -2.66 -6.36 -10.48
C ALA A 39 -1.42 -6.08 -11.33
N LEU A 40 -1.31 -4.87 -11.91
CA LEU A 40 -0.16 -4.44 -12.71
C LEU A 40 1.13 -4.43 -11.88
N LEU A 41 1.06 -3.93 -10.64
CA LEU A 41 2.21 -3.84 -9.73
C LEU A 41 2.49 -5.15 -8.97
N GLN A 42 1.62 -6.16 -9.12
CA GLN A 42 1.67 -7.42 -8.35
C GLN A 42 1.72 -7.16 -6.84
N ALA A 43 0.94 -6.18 -6.39
CA ALA A 43 0.85 -5.85 -4.98
C ALA A 43 -0.20 -6.70 -4.28
N ASP A 44 0.00 -6.88 -2.98
CA ASP A 44 -0.89 -7.70 -2.16
C ASP A 44 -2.11 -6.89 -1.68
N PHE A 45 -1.93 -5.58 -1.45
CA PHE A 45 -2.98 -4.69 -0.95
C PHE A 45 -2.91 -3.33 -1.61
N ALA A 46 -4.07 -2.69 -1.78
CA ALA A 46 -4.12 -1.31 -2.26
C ALA A 46 -5.23 -0.51 -1.57
N ALA A 47 -5.02 0.79 -1.43
CA ALA A 47 -6.03 1.72 -0.94
C ALA A 47 -5.90 3.08 -1.62
N SER A 48 -7.01 3.79 -1.75
CA SER A 48 -7.05 5.18 -2.18
C SER A 48 -8.13 5.93 -1.42
N CYS A 49 -7.77 7.04 -0.80
CA CYS A 49 -8.63 7.95 -0.05
C CYS A 49 -8.39 9.38 -0.55
N ILE A 50 -9.33 10.26 -0.25
CA ILE A 50 -9.18 11.72 -0.45
C ILE A 50 -9.11 12.35 0.93
N TRP A 51 -8.08 13.13 1.19
CA TRP A 51 -7.98 13.84 2.47
C TRP A 51 -8.63 15.21 2.38
N SER A 52 -9.32 15.59 3.45
CA SER A 52 -9.97 16.89 3.56
C SER A 52 -9.27 17.71 4.63
N SER A 53 -8.70 18.85 4.23
CA SER A 53 -8.15 19.85 5.16
C SER A 53 -9.22 20.40 6.11
N LEU A 54 -10.43 20.64 5.59
CA LEU A 54 -11.57 21.15 6.35
C LEU A 54 -11.96 20.26 7.54
N SER A 55 -11.90 18.95 7.35
CA SER A 55 -12.31 17.99 8.37
C SER A 55 -11.15 17.23 9.01
N ASN A 56 -9.91 17.54 8.60
CA ASN A 56 -8.68 16.85 8.98
C ASN A 56 -8.80 15.31 8.92
N THR A 57 -9.49 14.78 7.91
CA THR A 57 -9.77 13.35 7.77
C THR A 57 -9.70 12.87 6.32
N SER A 58 -9.30 11.61 6.16
CA SER A 58 -9.40 10.87 4.91
C SER A 58 -10.82 10.31 4.75
N ARG A 59 -11.43 10.55 3.59
CA ARG A 59 -12.79 10.14 3.23
C ARG A 59 -12.80 9.47 1.85
N HIS A 60 -13.96 8.90 1.49
CA HIS A 60 -14.21 8.31 0.18
C HIS A 60 -13.16 7.24 -0.20
N GLY A 61 -12.82 6.39 0.76
CA GLY A 61 -11.89 5.28 0.59
C GLY A 61 -12.41 4.20 -0.35
N VAL A 62 -11.54 3.75 -1.25
CA VAL A 62 -11.61 2.46 -1.94
C VAL A 62 -10.41 1.63 -1.53
N SER A 63 -10.58 0.31 -1.48
CA SER A 63 -9.54 -0.62 -1.07
C SER A 63 -9.64 -1.93 -1.83
N TRP A 64 -8.50 -2.59 -1.97
CA TRP A 64 -8.38 -3.90 -2.57
C TRP A 64 -7.62 -4.84 -1.62
N ASN A 65 -8.20 -6.01 -1.37
CA ASN A 65 -7.68 -7.05 -0.48
C ASN A 65 -7.45 -6.62 0.99
N ILE A 66 -8.04 -5.50 1.42
CA ILE A 66 -8.05 -5.02 2.81
C ILE A 66 -9.45 -5.22 3.38
N ASP A 67 -9.56 -5.82 4.57
CA ASP A 67 -10.84 -6.05 5.24
C ASP A 67 -11.59 -4.74 5.52
N ASP A 68 -12.90 -4.71 5.26
CA ASP A 68 -13.74 -3.52 5.47
C ASP A 68 -13.72 -3.05 6.93
N LYS A 69 -13.57 -3.96 7.91
CA LYS A 69 -13.39 -3.63 9.32
C LYS A 69 -12.10 -2.86 9.53
N ALA A 70 -11.00 -3.29 8.92
CA ALA A 70 -9.72 -2.60 9.00
C ALA A 70 -9.82 -1.19 8.38
N MET A 71 -10.54 -1.05 7.26
CA MET A 71 -10.79 0.26 6.65
C MET A 71 -11.63 1.19 7.54
N ARG A 72 -12.66 0.67 8.22
CA ARG A 72 -13.44 1.43 9.21
C ARG A 72 -12.60 1.85 10.41
N GLU A 73 -11.80 0.94 10.97
CA GLU A 73 -10.90 1.24 12.09
C GLU A 73 -9.82 2.26 11.70
N HIS A 74 -9.32 2.20 10.47
CA HIS A 74 -8.40 3.22 9.97
C HIS A 74 -9.05 4.59 9.93
N ALA A 75 -10.27 4.69 9.39
CA ALA A 75 -11.02 5.94 9.33
C ALA A 75 -11.43 6.47 10.71
N SER A 76 -11.71 5.62 11.71
CA SER A 76 -12.13 6.10 13.04
C SER A 76 -10.97 6.37 13.99
N THR A 77 -9.82 5.70 13.79
CA THR A 77 -8.80 5.58 14.84
C THR A 77 -7.39 5.74 14.29
N TRP A 78 -6.98 4.87 13.35
CA TRP A 78 -5.55 4.77 13.00
C TRP A 78 -5.02 5.95 12.20
N GLN A 79 -5.85 6.61 11.39
CA GLN A 79 -5.41 7.77 10.59
C GLN A 79 -4.91 8.96 11.42
N TYR A 80 -5.32 9.07 12.69
CA TYR A 80 -4.95 10.19 13.56
C TYR A 80 -3.61 9.99 14.28
N ILE A 81 -3.13 8.74 14.34
CA ILE A 81 -1.86 8.37 14.98
C ILE A 81 -0.88 7.74 13.98
N ASP A 82 -1.21 7.80 12.70
CA ASP A 82 -0.35 7.39 11.60
C ASP A 82 0.85 8.34 11.49
N PRO A 83 2.08 7.88 11.78
CA PRO A 83 3.26 8.73 11.77
C PRO A 83 3.87 8.88 10.37
N ILE A 84 3.46 8.08 9.38
CA ILE A 84 4.03 8.07 8.03
C ILE A 84 3.22 8.93 7.05
N THR A 85 1.91 9.04 7.22
CA THR A 85 1.03 9.86 6.36
C THR A 85 1.53 11.31 6.18
N PRO A 86 1.84 12.11 7.24
CA PRO A 86 2.30 13.48 7.05
C PRO A 86 3.65 13.55 6.32
N LEU A 87 4.55 12.60 6.57
CA LEU A 87 5.87 12.55 5.94
C LEU A 87 5.80 12.18 4.45
N LEU A 88 4.93 11.23 4.10
CA LEU A 88 4.68 10.82 2.72
C LEU A 88 3.99 11.93 1.93
N ARG A 89 2.99 12.61 2.52
CA ARG A 89 2.29 13.72 1.86
C ARG A 89 3.22 14.87 1.50
N ALA A 90 4.19 15.18 2.36
CA ALA A 90 5.18 16.23 2.11
C ALA A 90 6.08 15.94 0.88
N LYS A 91 6.16 14.69 0.40
CA LYS A 91 7.01 14.34 -0.75
C LYS A 91 6.38 14.64 -2.10
N GLN A 92 5.05 14.61 -2.22
CA GLN A 92 4.31 14.83 -3.48
C GLN A 92 4.84 14.03 -4.69
N ARG A 93 5.45 12.87 -4.43
CA ARG A 93 5.93 11.91 -5.42
C ARG A 93 5.72 10.50 -4.90
N PRO A 94 5.71 9.48 -5.78
CA PRO A 94 5.82 8.09 -5.34
C PRO A 94 7.01 7.92 -4.41
N THR A 95 6.73 7.46 -3.20
CA THR A 95 7.71 7.37 -2.11
C THR A 95 7.51 6.07 -1.35
N LEU A 96 8.60 5.34 -1.12
CA LEU A 96 8.60 4.18 -0.24
C LEU A 96 8.40 4.61 1.21
N VAL A 97 7.67 3.83 1.99
CA VAL A 97 7.50 4.08 3.44
C VAL A 97 8.87 4.14 4.15
N ASP A 98 9.80 3.27 3.76
CA ASP A 98 11.15 3.22 4.32
C ASP A 98 12.01 4.45 3.98
N GLU A 99 11.67 5.22 2.93
CA GLU A 99 12.35 6.50 2.61
C GLU A 99 12.03 7.60 3.63
N VAL A 100 10.84 7.56 4.26
CA VAL A 100 10.42 8.59 5.21
C VAL A 100 10.56 8.16 6.66
N MET A 101 10.47 6.86 6.93
CA MET A 101 10.62 6.29 8.26
C MET A 101 11.27 4.92 8.14
N PRO A 102 12.48 4.71 8.70
CA PRO A 102 13.12 3.40 8.68
C PRO A 102 12.22 2.33 9.29
N ALA A 103 12.14 1.15 8.66
CA ALA A 103 11.30 0.03 9.12
C ALA A 103 11.43 -0.26 10.63
N ARG A 104 12.65 -0.22 11.18
CA ARG A 104 12.89 -0.45 12.62
C ARG A 104 12.16 0.54 13.54
N GLU A 105 11.94 1.77 13.09
CA GLU A 105 11.22 2.78 13.86
C GLU A 105 9.72 2.62 13.65
N LEU A 106 9.27 2.40 12.42
CA LEU A 106 7.87 2.11 12.12
C LEU A 106 7.37 0.90 12.92
N TYR A 107 8.18 -0.16 13.02
CA TYR A 107 7.82 -1.39 13.73
C TYR A 107 7.60 -1.17 15.24
N LYS A 108 8.10 -0.09 15.83
CA LYS A 108 7.85 0.22 17.25
C LYS A 108 6.53 0.97 17.47
N THR A 109 5.92 1.46 16.39
CA THR A 109 4.71 2.30 16.49
C THR A 109 3.46 1.46 16.77
N PRO A 110 2.49 2.00 17.53
CA PRO A 110 1.18 1.36 17.67
C PRO A 110 0.49 1.16 16.31
N PHE A 111 0.64 2.12 15.40
CA PHE A 111 0.10 2.06 14.04
C PHE A 111 0.57 0.80 13.30
N TYR A 112 1.87 0.48 13.36
CA TYR A 112 2.35 -0.75 12.73
C TYR A 112 1.88 -2.00 13.48
N GLN A 113 2.07 -2.06 14.79
CA GLN A 113 1.84 -3.29 15.57
C GLN A 113 0.38 -3.72 15.60
N HIS A 114 -0.55 -2.77 15.61
CA HIS A 114 -1.97 -3.03 15.81
C HIS A 114 -2.83 -2.85 14.55
N PHE A 115 -2.31 -2.19 13.51
CA PHE A 115 -3.04 -2.01 12.26
C PHE A 115 -2.32 -2.62 11.05
N LEU A 116 -1.12 -2.16 10.70
CA LEU A 116 -0.45 -2.62 9.48
C LEU A 116 -0.09 -4.11 9.52
N LYS A 117 0.57 -4.54 10.61
CA LYS A 117 1.05 -5.92 10.76
C LYS A 117 -0.09 -6.96 10.79
N PRO A 118 -1.19 -6.78 11.56
CA PRO A 118 -2.32 -7.71 11.50
C PRO A 118 -2.98 -7.79 10.13
N CYS A 119 -2.94 -6.72 9.34
CA CYS A 119 -3.43 -6.70 7.96
C CYS A 119 -2.42 -7.27 6.95
N GLY A 120 -1.22 -7.69 7.38
CA GLY A 120 -0.17 -8.18 6.49
C GLY A 120 0.50 -7.10 5.63
N MET A 121 0.32 -5.82 5.95
CA MET A 121 0.91 -4.69 5.22
C MET A 121 2.32 -4.40 5.79
N HIS A 122 3.37 -4.84 5.11
CA HIS A 122 4.74 -4.74 5.63
C HIS A 122 5.59 -3.71 4.89
N HIS A 123 5.48 -3.67 3.56
CA HIS A 123 6.27 -2.79 2.71
C HIS A 123 5.33 -1.96 1.85
N GLY A 124 5.43 -0.63 1.94
CA GLY A 124 4.48 0.28 1.33
C GLY A 124 5.12 1.28 0.37
N VAL A 125 4.37 1.66 -0.66
CA VAL A 125 4.58 2.86 -1.48
C VAL A 125 3.32 3.72 -1.36
N ASN A 126 3.49 5.02 -1.25
CA ASN A 126 2.39 5.97 -1.36
C ASN A 126 2.75 7.11 -2.33
N VAL A 127 1.74 7.60 -3.04
CA VAL A 127 1.77 8.87 -3.77
C VAL A 127 0.51 9.66 -3.43
N TYR A 128 0.70 10.94 -3.10
CA TYR A 128 -0.39 11.90 -2.93
C TYR A 128 -0.49 12.78 -4.16
N PHE A 129 -1.70 12.95 -4.66
CA PHE A 129 -2.01 13.84 -5.77
C PHE A 129 -2.59 15.13 -5.18
N ILE A 130 -1.87 16.23 -5.36
CA ILE A 130 -2.28 17.56 -4.90
C ILE A 130 -2.39 18.47 -6.10
N ARG A 131 -3.55 19.11 -6.26
CA ARG A 131 -3.82 20.07 -7.33
C ARG A 131 -4.21 21.40 -6.69
N GLU A 132 -3.46 22.46 -7.00
CA GLU A 132 -3.75 23.82 -6.52
C GLU A 132 -3.87 23.92 -4.99
N GLY A 133 -3.14 23.07 -4.26
CA GLY A 133 -3.16 23.00 -2.79
C GLY A 133 -4.24 22.07 -2.22
N GLU A 134 -5.14 21.55 -3.05
CA GLU A 134 -6.20 20.62 -2.66
C GLU A 134 -5.78 19.17 -2.92
N ASP A 135 -6.11 18.27 -1.98
CA ASP A 135 -5.89 16.84 -2.13
C ASP A 135 -6.95 16.24 -3.07
N VAL A 136 -6.51 15.64 -4.18
CA VAL A 136 -7.40 14.98 -5.14
C VAL A 136 -7.45 13.47 -4.94
N GLY A 137 -6.59 12.95 -4.05
CA GLY A 137 -6.53 11.56 -3.63
C GLY A 137 -5.11 11.07 -3.41
N ASP A 138 -5.00 9.88 -2.85
CA ASP A 138 -3.75 9.13 -2.75
C ASP A 138 -3.85 7.77 -3.46
N LEU A 139 -2.69 7.14 -3.67
CA LEU A 139 -2.57 5.75 -4.07
C LEU A 139 -1.55 5.07 -3.17
N ARG A 140 -2.05 4.19 -2.31
CA ARG A 140 -1.28 3.35 -1.40
C ARG A 140 -1.23 1.94 -1.92
N ILE A 141 -0.02 1.40 -2.00
CA ILE A 141 0.25 0.04 -2.42
C ILE A 141 1.08 -0.63 -1.33
N TRP A 142 0.68 -1.82 -0.89
CA TRP A 142 1.40 -2.59 0.11
C TRP A 142 1.69 -4.00 -0.37
N ALA A 143 2.86 -4.50 0.03
CA ALA A 143 3.26 -5.88 -0.13
C ALA A 143 3.45 -6.54 1.25
N GLY A 144 3.22 -7.84 1.27
CA GLY A 144 3.39 -8.70 2.44
C GLY A 144 4.85 -9.00 2.75
N GLN A 145 5.08 -9.62 3.91
CA GLN A 145 6.44 -9.84 4.46
C GLN A 145 7.35 -10.69 3.56
N ARG A 146 6.77 -11.54 2.70
CA ARG A 146 7.51 -12.41 1.78
C ARG A 146 7.85 -11.76 0.45
N CYS A 147 7.33 -10.56 0.20
CA CYS A 147 7.56 -9.80 -1.03
C CYS A 147 7.98 -8.36 -0.68
N PRO A 148 9.23 -8.15 -0.22
CA PRO A 148 9.67 -6.83 0.24
C PRO A 148 9.69 -5.74 -0.85
N ALA A 149 9.60 -6.13 -2.12
CA ALA A 149 9.46 -5.21 -3.23
C ALA A 149 8.00 -5.13 -3.68
N VAL A 150 7.30 -4.03 -3.33
CA VAL A 150 6.35 -3.46 -4.29
C VAL A 150 7.21 -3.14 -5.51
N ARG A 151 7.00 -3.86 -6.61
CA ARG A 151 8.00 -4.14 -7.66
C ARG A 151 8.61 -2.86 -8.28
N ALA A 152 9.60 -2.26 -7.63
CA ALA A 152 10.30 -1.05 -8.08
C ALA A 152 11.48 -1.36 -9.02
N THR A 153 11.92 -2.62 -9.11
CA THR A 153 12.97 -3.07 -10.04
C THR A 153 12.62 -4.44 -10.62
N ARG A 154 12.78 -4.55 -11.95
CA ARG A 154 12.19 -5.57 -12.83
C ARG A 154 12.99 -6.86 -13.02
N ASP A 155 13.81 -7.25 -12.05
CA ASP A 155 14.59 -8.49 -12.12
C ASP A 155 14.06 -9.55 -11.15
N ARG A 156 13.45 -10.59 -11.71
CA ARG A 156 13.16 -11.84 -10.99
C ARG A 156 13.86 -12.99 -11.73
N ALA A 157 15.13 -13.20 -11.40
CA ALA A 157 15.68 -14.54 -11.30
C ALA A 157 15.76 -14.85 -9.80
N GLY A 158 14.90 -15.74 -9.32
CA GLY A 158 15.02 -16.36 -8.00
C GLY A 158 14.60 -15.48 -6.80
N CYS A 159 13.31 -15.47 -6.45
CA CYS A 159 12.92 -15.29 -5.05
C CYS A 159 13.30 -16.56 -4.26
N SER A 160 14.59 -16.77 -4.04
CA SER A 160 15.11 -17.83 -3.18
C SER A 160 16.54 -17.54 -2.69
N CYS A 161 16.89 -16.30 -2.34
CA CYS A 161 18.19 -16.04 -1.71
C CYS A 161 18.33 -14.63 -1.13
N TRP A 162 17.60 -14.29 -0.06
CA TRP A 162 18.05 -13.22 0.85
C TRP A 162 17.63 -13.55 2.29
N SER A 163 18.54 -14.20 3.02
CA SER A 163 18.56 -14.23 4.48
C SER A 163 19.82 -13.53 4.95
N PRO A 164 19.74 -12.36 5.61
CA PRO A 164 20.74 -11.95 6.57
C PRO A 164 20.20 -12.23 7.98
N GLY A 165 20.95 -13.04 8.73
CA GLY A 165 20.59 -13.61 10.02
C GLY A 165 19.77 -12.72 10.97
N LEU A 166 18.51 -13.12 11.18
CA LEU A 166 17.76 -12.78 12.38
C LEU A 166 17.53 -14.07 13.17
N PRO A 167 17.73 -14.05 14.50
CA PRO A 167 17.57 -15.24 15.33
C PRO A 167 16.10 -15.65 15.39
N GLU A 168 15.89 -16.95 15.24
CA GLU A 168 14.61 -17.65 15.36
C GLU A 168 13.87 -17.28 16.66
N PRO A 169 12.59 -16.86 16.63
CA PRO A 169 11.81 -16.76 17.84
C PRO A 169 10.97 -18.03 18.08
N TYR A 170 11.45 -18.81 19.06
CA TYR A 170 10.73 -19.65 20.02
C TYR A 170 9.92 -20.88 19.57
N PRO A 171 9.90 -21.95 20.40
CA PRO A 171 9.49 -23.29 20.01
C PRO A 171 7.97 -23.43 19.96
N LYS A 172 7.53 -24.33 19.05
CA LYS A 172 6.15 -24.78 18.92
C LYS A 172 5.66 -25.38 20.25
N MET A 173 4.60 -24.81 20.83
CA MET A 173 3.83 -25.46 21.89
C MET A 173 3.22 -26.76 21.35
N THR A 174 3.78 -27.88 21.76
CA THR A 174 3.15 -29.20 21.67
C THR A 174 1.92 -29.22 22.57
N ARG A 175 0.73 -29.39 21.98
CA ARG A 175 -0.46 -29.80 22.73
C ARG A 175 -0.27 -31.25 23.16
N HIS A 176 0.00 -31.47 24.45
CA HIS A 176 -0.22 -32.76 25.06
C HIS A 176 -1.72 -32.95 25.28
N ARG A 177 -2.23 -34.08 24.77
CA ARG A 177 -3.52 -34.65 25.20
C ARG A 177 -3.39 -35.07 26.67
N LEU A 178 -4.34 -34.64 27.49
CA LEU A 178 -4.93 -35.42 28.56
C LEU A 178 -6.45 -35.19 28.49
#